data_AF-E7QNG4-F1
#
_entry.id   AF-E7QNG4-F1
#
_cell.length_a   1.000
_cell.length_b   1.000
_cell.length_c   1.000
_cell.angle_alpha   90.00
_cell.angle_beta   90.00
_cell.angle_gamma   90.00
#
_symmetry.space_group_name_H-M   'P 1'
#
loop_
_entity.id
_entity.type
_entity.pdbx_description
1 polymer ?
#
loop_
_entity_poly.entity_id
_entity_poly.type
_entity_poly.pdbx_seq_one_letter_code
_entity_poly.pdbx_strand_id
1 'polypeptide(L)'
;MAVRSLIGKLVVAVLTLFVVTAGGVGVALTSGIVTVGQPTVENVQTDWGAVTAKTTEIRTDIAVNNPSSVGVPKVADLDYEVGMNEVTVATGTVENLGLPSGQSTVSMTTRMDNRKIPAWWATHINNGEKTTVSIRPSISVPMFSKDLPAEKRAFETDLLSAFDSSKARTMTAGNREILRVTKTEASWGHATTETTPLNVNATVENPTSGEVVFSELGYTITMNNVTVADGTTDGEVHVEPGRTTSFGIDSTFDNGKLPEWWQSHIEHGEKTTMDVQFYAVVHENGTTRKVGLPFMSKRIVFTTDVLGGGKTTTKVVPRNEAQSFAPPELQSVQSEWVVPDEGNTGVRTHATVTNPNEPGSVFAEHLSVDAKYRVLMNDVPLVDGKTTRDIGPGKTEINLTGEITDEKIQRWWATHVNNGEKTDRVVERDVTVDAGFARLPVGGKADRGTIRTDMLGPVDSESSQTFSVAGRPIGRIEDIRADWGHATMDETPIEASATVKNDRSESVRVVEIGSRITMNGIVLSDESTAKNVEISPHSETTIQDTVALDNAKLGPWWKTHLRRGEESTLEVSYYVVVEYRGHTQRIALDSLNYRKTVRTNVLGNASA
;
A
#
# COMPACT_ATOMS: atom_id res chain seq x y z
N MET A 1 -1.04 -38.67 -43.09
CA MET A 1 -0.92 -39.93 -42.32
C MET A 1 -1.81 -39.76 -41.10
N ALA A 2 -3.04 -40.29 -41.14
CA ALA A 2 -4.03 -40.05 -40.10
C ALA A 2 -3.54 -40.68 -38.78
N VAL A 3 -3.50 -39.88 -37.71
CA VAL A 3 -3.28 -40.38 -36.35
C VAL A 3 -4.40 -41.38 -36.09
N ARG A 4 -4.08 -42.67 -36.11
CA ARG A 4 -5.05 -43.74 -35.85
C ARG A 4 -5.66 -43.49 -34.48
N SER A 5 -6.93 -43.07 -34.45
CA SER A 5 -7.63 -42.87 -33.20
C SER A 5 -7.62 -44.15 -32.37
N LEU A 6 -7.41 -43.99 -31.07
CA LEU A 6 -7.19 -45.04 -30.07
C LEU A 6 -8.37 -46.02 -29.98
N ILE A 7 -9.59 -45.49 -30.03
CA ILE A 7 -10.85 -46.25 -30.12
C ILE A 7 -10.89 -47.09 -31.41
N GLY A 8 -10.21 -46.63 -32.46
CA GLY A 8 -10.11 -47.35 -33.71
C GLY A 8 -9.22 -48.59 -33.62
N LYS A 9 -8.11 -48.50 -32.88
CA LYS A 9 -7.25 -49.68 -32.62
C LYS A 9 -7.98 -50.73 -31.79
N LEU A 10 -8.76 -50.26 -30.82
CA LEU A 10 -9.60 -51.09 -29.98
C LEU A 10 -10.62 -51.88 -30.81
N VAL A 11 -11.41 -51.19 -31.63
CA VAL A 11 -12.42 -51.82 -32.48
C VAL A 11 -11.76 -52.78 -33.47
N VAL A 12 -10.60 -52.44 -34.05
CA VAL A 12 -9.83 -53.39 -34.87
C VAL A 12 -9.42 -54.63 -34.07
N ALA A 13 -8.93 -54.50 -32.83
CA ALA A 13 -8.53 -55.64 -32.00
C ALA A 13 -9.70 -56.56 -31.64
N VAL A 14 -10.84 -55.98 -31.26
CA VAL A 14 -12.13 -56.67 -31.05
C VAL A 14 -12.51 -57.46 -32.31
N LEU A 15 -12.49 -56.79 -33.46
CA LEU A 15 -12.95 -57.37 -34.72
C LEU A 15 -11.97 -58.41 -35.28
N THR A 16 -10.68 -58.26 -35.03
CA THR A 16 -9.66 -59.27 -35.38
C THR A 16 -9.88 -60.55 -34.56
N LEU A 17 -10.18 -60.42 -33.26
CA LEU A 17 -10.51 -61.57 -32.42
C LEU A 17 -11.74 -62.33 -32.95
N PHE A 18 -12.76 -61.59 -33.39
CA PHE A 18 -13.96 -62.15 -34.01
C PHE A 18 -13.70 -62.97 -35.27
N VAL A 19 -12.85 -62.45 -36.17
CA VAL A 19 -12.45 -63.15 -37.40
C VAL A 19 -11.75 -64.48 -37.07
N VAL A 20 -10.93 -64.50 -36.02
CA VAL A 20 -10.22 -65.72 -35.58
C VAL A 20 -11.19 -66.74 -34.96
N THR A 21 -12.17 -66.31 -34.16
CA THR A 21 -13.17 -67.22 -33.54
C THR A 21 -14.24 -67.71 -34.51
N ALA A 22 -14.66 -66.90 -35.49
CA ALA A 22 -15.55 -67.34 -36.57
C ALA A 22 -14.87 -68.32 -37.54
N GLY A 23 -13.54 -68.42 -37.50
CA GLY A 23 -12.72 -69.42 -38.19
C GLY A 23 -12.97 -70.88 -37.81
N GLY A 24 -13.93 -71.17 -36.91
CA GLY A 24 -14.47 -72.52 -36.68
C GLY A 24 -15.19 -73.14 -37.90
N VAL A 25 -15.35 -72.40 -39.01
CA VAL A 25 -15.83 -72.94 -40.30
C VAL A 25 -14.63 -73.38 -41.15
N GLY A 26 -13.92 -74.42 -40.73
CA GLY A 26 -12.83 -75.03 -41.50
C GLY A 26 -13.24 -75.57 -42.89
N VAL A 27 -14.54 -75.60 -43.20
CA VAL A 27 -15.09 -76.14 -44.45
C VAL A 27 -15.31 -75.07 -45.54
N ALA A 28 -15.40 -73.77 -45.19
CA ALA A 28 -15.71 -72.70 -46.15
C ALA A 28 -14.47 -72.02 -46.77
N LEU A 29 -13.31 -72.09 -46.11
CA LEU A 29 -12.07 -71.48 -46.62
C LEU A 29 -11.46 -72.25 -47.79
N THR A 30 -11.78 -73.54 -47.95
CA THR A 30 -11.24 -74.38 -49.04
C THR A 30 -11.98 -74.23 -50.36
N SER A 31 -13.16 -73.59 -50.39
CA SER A 31 -13.97 -73.41 -51.61
C SER A 31 -13.71 -72.11 -52.38
N GLY A 32 -12.91 -71.18 -51.82
CA GLY A 32 -12.59 -69.88 -52.45
C GLY A 32 -13.75 -68.87 -52.50
N ILE A 33 -14.90 -69.19 -51.89
CA ILE A 33 -16.14 -68.38 -51.94
C ILE A 33 -16.15 -67.28 -50.85
N VAL A 34 -15.33 -67.43 -49.79
CA VAL A 34 -15.28 -66.49 -48.66
C VAL A 34 -13.89 -65.87 -48.54
N THR A 35 -13.79 -64.55 -48.72
CA THR A 35 -12.58 -63.78 -48.40
C THR A 35 -12.68 -63.31 -46.96
N VAL A 36 -11.65 -63.62 -46.16
CA VAL A 36 -11.54 -63.18 -44.78
C VAL A 36 -10.41 -62.16 -44.72
N GLY A 37 -10.74 -60.94 -44.30
CA GLY A 37 -9.77 -59.88 -44.14
C GLY A 37 -9.94 -59.19 -42.78
N GLN A 38 -8.84 -58.65 -42.25
CA GLN A 38 -8.86 -57.97 -40.97
C GLN A 38 -9.63 -56.65 -41.08
N PRO A 39 -10.67 -56.41 -40.26
CA PRO A 39 -11.37 -55.14 -40.25
C PRO A 39 -10.44 -53.99 -39.89
N THR A 40 -10.62 -52.84 -40.52
CA THR A 40 -9.81 -51.64 -40.30
C THR A 40 -10.68 -50.48 -39.88
N VAL A 41 -10.22 -49.67 -38.92
CA VAL A 41 -10.89 -48.42 -38.59
C VAL A 41 -10.34 -47.30 -39.45
N GLU A 42 -11.24 -46.66 -40.18
CA GLU A 42 -10.94 -45.57 -41.10
C GLU A 42 -10.95 -44.23 -40.39
N ASN A 43 -11.93 -44.01 -39.49
CA ASN A 43 -12.07 -42.77 -38.74
C ASN A 43 -12.71 -43.02 -37.38
N VAL A 44 -12.39 -42.17 -36.40
CA VAL A 44 -13.15 -42.07 -35.15
C VAL A 44 -13.41 -40.60 -34.88
N GLN A 45 -14.66 -40.27 -34.67
CA GLN A 45 -15.10 -38.96 -34.27
C GLN A 45 -15.67 -39.03 -32.86
N THR A 46 -15.35 -38.06 -32.02
CA THR A 46 -15.82 -37.98 -30.64
C THR A 46 -16.26 -36.56 -30.36
N ASP A 47 -17.51 -36.39 -29.96
CA ASP A 47 -18.14 -35.09 -29.74
C ASP A 47 -18.98 -35.11 -28.47
N TRP A 48 -19.23 -33.93 -27.92
CA TRP A 48 -20.19 -33.77 -26.83
C TRP A 48 -21.63 -33.92 -27.33
N GLY A 49 -22.45 -34.63 -26.55
CA GLY A 49 -23.89 -34.78 -26.78
C GLY A 49 -24.71 -33.86 -25.87
N ALA A 50 -25.88 -34.33 -25.41
CA ALA A 50 -26.71 -33.56 -24.48
C ALA A 50 -26.00 -33.40 -23.12
N VAL A 51 -26.15 -32.21 -22.52
CA VAL A 51 -25.56 -31.88 -21.22
C VAL A 51 -26.67 -31.43 -20.27
N THR A 52 -26.61 -31.91 -19.03
CA THR A 52 -27.51 -31.54 -17.93
C THR A 52 -26.70 -31.37 -16.65
N ALA A 53 -27.33 -30.89 -15.58
CA ALA A 53 -26.67 -30.75 -14.28
C ALA A 53 -26.14 -32.08 -13.71
N LYS A 54 -26.70 -33.23 -14.12
CA LYS A 54 -26.31 -34.56 -13.61
C LYS A 54 -25.49 -35.37 -14.58
N THR A 55 -25.64 -35.16 -15.89
CA THR A 55 -24.99 -36.01 -16.90
C THR A 55 -24.52 -35.22 -18.11
N THR A 56 -23.36 -35.60 -18.63
CA THR A 56 -22.83 -35.14 -19.91
C THR A 56 -22.71 -36.32 -20.87
N GLU A 57 -23.32 -36.24 -22.05
CA GLU A 57 -23.18 -37.28 -23.08
C GLU A 57 -21.88 -37.09 -23.87
N ILE A 58 -21.19 -38.19 -24.15
CA ILE A 58 -20.08 -38.28 -25.10
C ILE A 58 -20.56 -39.19 -26.24
N ARG A 59 -20.59 -38.67 -27.46
CA ARG A 59 -20.94 -39.43 -28.66
C ARG A 59 -19.67 -39.80 -29.38
N THR A 60 -19.57 -41.07 -29.77
CA THR A 60 -18.42 -41.59 -30.50
C THR A 60 -18.90 -42.35 -31.72
N ASP A 61 -18.48 -41.89 -32.90
CA ASP A 61 -18.76 -42.55 -34.17
C ASP A 61 -17.48 -43.15 -34.73
N ILE A 62 -17.51 -44.45 -35.00
CA ILE A 62 -16.35 -45.23 -35.43
C ILE A 62 -16.64 -45.76 -36.81
N ALA A 63 -15.98 -45.23 -37.83
CA ALA A 63 -16.05 -45.74 -39.20
C ALA A 63 -15.15 -46.97 -39.35
N VAL A 64 -15.75 -48.11 -39.62
CA VAL A 64 -15.10 -49.41 -39.75
C VAL A 64 -15.32 -49.95 -41.16
N ASN A 65 -14.25 -50.43 -41.78
CA ASN A 65 -14.31 -51.21 -43.00
C ASN A 65 -14.03 -52.68 -42.70
N ASN A 66 -15.00 -53.55 -43.00
CA ASN A 66 -14.87 -54.99 -42.93
C ASN A 66 -14.63 -55.57 -44.34
N PRO A 67 -13.38 -55.89 -44.72
CA PRO A 67 -13.10 -56.43 -46.05
C PRO A 67 -13.53 -57.90 -46.21
N SER A 68 -14.05 -58.54 -45.16
CA SER A 68 -14.57 -59.91 -45.25
C SER A 68 -15.88 -59.96 -46.05
N SER A 69 -16.07 -60.99 -46.87
CA SER A 69 -17.30 -61.18 -47.66
C SER A 69 -18.52 -61.58 -46.82
N VAL A 70 -18.32 -61.78 -45.51
CA VAL A 70 -19.34 -62.09 -44.51
C VAL A 70 -19.22 -61.13 -43.31
N GLY A 71 -20.36 -60.71 -42.76
CA GLY A 71 -20.42 -59.89 -41.56
C GLY A 71 -20.21 -60.70 -40.27
N VAL A 72 -19.78 -60.02 -39.21
CA VAL A 72 -19.73 -60.56 -37.85
C VAL A 72 -21.15 -60.49 -37.24
N PRO A 73 -21.72 -61.62 -36.77
CA PRO A 73 -23.04 -61.64 -36.15
C PRO A 73 -23.07 -60.86 -34.83
N LYS A 74 -24.25 -60.38 -34.45
CA LYS A 74 -24.50 -59.57 -33.25
C LYS A 74 -24.45 -60.43 -31.97
N VAL A 75 -23.25 -60.78 -31.51
CA VAL A 75 -23.07 -61.73 -30.39
C VAL A 75 -22.05 -61.30 -29.33
N ALA A 76 -21.45 -60.11 -29.44
CA ALA A 76 -20.64 -59.54 -28.36
C ALA A 76 -21.30 -58.35 -27.71
N ASP A 77 -20.95 -58.16 -26.45
CA ASP A 77 -21.17 -56.94 -25.72
C ASP A 77 -19.80 -56.26 -25.49
N LEU A 78 -19.75 -54.94 -25.67
CA LEU A 78 -18.57 -54.12 -25.41
C LEU A 78 -18.85 -53.23 -24.21
N ASP A 79 -18.22 -53.55 -23.09
CA ASP A 79 -18.19 -52.69 -21.91
C ASP A 79 -16.97 -51.76 -21.98
N TYR A 80 -17.10 -50.56 -21.45
CA TYR A 80 -15.97 -49.67 -21.34
C TYR A 80 -16.14 -48.67 -20.20
N GLU A 81 -15.03 -48.39 -19.54
CA GLU A 81 -14.92 -47.41 -18.48
C GLU A 81 -14.13 -46.20 -18.96
N VAL A 82 -14.63 -45.00 -18.69
CA VAL A 82 -13.92 -43.73 -18.93
C VAL A 82 -13.49 -43.18 -17.58
N GLY A 83 -12.18 -43.12 -17.37
CA GLY A 83 -11.56 -42.49 -16.21
C GLY A 83 -10.89 -41.17 -16.60
N MET A 84 -10.97 -40.18 -15.72
CA MET A 84 -10.17 -38.96 -15.78
C MET A 84 -9.28 -38.93 -14.55
N ASN A 85 -7.97 -39.09 -14.76
CA ASN A 85 -7.02 -39.49 -13.71
C ASN A 85 -7.48 -40.80 -13.05
N GLU A 86 -7.66 -40.79 -11.72
CA GLU A 86 -8.08 -41.95 -10.94
C GLU A 86 -9.60 -42.02 -10.75
N VAL A 87 -10.35 -41.07 -11.33
CA VAL A 87 -11.80 -40.98 -11.16
C VAL A 87 -12.50 -41.58 -12.36
N THR A 88 -13.22 -42.68 -12.14
CA THR A 88 -14.18 -43.23 -13.11
C THR A 88 -15.36 -42.27 -13.25
N VAL A 89 -15.43 -41.59 -14.38
CA VAL A 89 -16.46 -40.57 -14.65
C VAL A 89 -17.63 -41.12 -15.48
N ALA A 90 -17.39 -42.18 -16.25
CA ALA A 90 -18.44 -42.82 -17.03
C ALA A 90 -18.19 -44.32 -17.21
N THR A 91 -19.28 -45.08 -17.35
CA THR A 91 -19.28 -46.48 -17.79
C THR A 91 -20.30 -46.61 -18.92
N GLY A 92 -19.98 -47.35 -19.96
CA GLY A 92 -20.89 -47.62 -21.07
C GLY A 92 -20.85 -49.08 -21.49
N THR A 93 -21.96 -49.53 -22.05
CA THR A 93 -22.13 -50.88 -22.59
C THR A 93 -22.79 -50.77 -23.96
N VAL A 94 -22.23 -51.44 -24.96
CA VAL A 94 -22.83 -51.63 -26.28
C VAL A 94 -23.17 -53.10 -26.43
N GLU A 95 -24.46 -53.40 -26.34
CA GLU A 95 -24.96 -54.77 -26.46
C GLU A 95 -25.13 -55.19 -27.92
N ASN A 96 -25.03 -56.50 -28.17
CA ASN A 96 -25.34 -57.09 -29.49
C ASN A 96 -24.53 -56.45 -30.63
N LEU A 97 -23.26 -56.16 -30.37
CA LEU A 97 -22.33 -55.61 -31.35
C LEU A 97 -22.11 -56.64 -32.46
N GLY A 98 -22.41 -56.22 -33.69
CA GLY A 98 -22.12 -56.96 -34.91
C GLY A 98 -21.58 -56.00 -35.97
N LEU A 99 -20.88 -56.56 -36.96
CA LEU A 99 -20.22 -55.76 -38.00
C LEU A 99 -20.61 -56.27 -39.38
N PRO A 100 -21.36 -55.52 -40.19
CA PRO A 100 -21.67 -55.95 -41.55
C PRO A 100 -20.40 -56.02 -42.42
N SER A 101 -20.48 -56.66 -43.58
CA SER A 101 -19.41 -56.60 -44.60
C SER A 101 -19.35 -55.21 -45.24
N GLY A 102 -18.17 -54.74 -45.60
CA GLY A 102 -17.94 -53.42 -46.19
C GLY A 102 -17.83 -52.29 -45.16
N GLN A 103 -18.06 -51.05 -45.60
CA GLN A 103 -18.02 -49.87 -44.73
C GLN A 103 -19.26 -49.78 -43.84
N SER A 104 -19.04 -49.46 -42.57
CA SER A 104 -20.09 -49.29 -41.56
C SER A 104 -19.65 -48.31 -40.48
N THR A 105 -20.62 -47.76 -39.75
CA THR A 105 -20.36 -46.89 -38.60
C THR A 105 -20.91 -47.51 -37.34
N VAL A 106 -20.09 -47.58 -36.30
CA VAL A 106 -20.49 -47.96 -34.94
C VAL A 106 -20.62 -46.69 -34.12
N SER A 107 -21.85 -46.37 -33.70
CA SER A 107 -22.15 -45.21 -32.87
C SER A 107 -22.34 -45.62 -31.42
N MET A 108 -21.66 -44.91 -30.51
CA MET A 108 -21.67 -45.17 -29.08
C MET A 108 -22.04 -43.88 -28.34
N THR A 109 -22.94 -43.97 -27.36
CA THR A 109 -23.30 -42.85 -26.49
C THR A 109 -22.98 -43.21 -25.05
N THR A 110 -22.03 -42.47 -24.47
CA THR A 110 -21.59 -42.65 -23.09
C THR A 110 -22.16 -41.53 -22.24
N ARG A 111 -22.64 -41.83 -21.03
CA ARG A 111 -23.10 -40.80 -20.08
C ARG A 111 -22.11 -40.68 -18.94
N MET A 112 -21.48 -39.51 -18.85
CA MET A 112 -20.65 -39.13 -17.73
C MET A 112 -21.51 -38.65 -16.56
N ASP A 113 -21.16 -39.03 -15.33
CA ASP A 113 -21.83 -38.57 -14.11
C ASP A 113 -21.19 -37.27 -13.61
N ASN A 114 -21.89 -36.15 -13.75
CA ASN A 114 -21.37 -34.83 -13.39
C ASN A 114 -21.14 -34.67 -11.87
N ARG A 115 -21.70 -35.55 -11.04
CA ARG A 115 -21.39 -35.59 -9.59
C ARG A 115 -19.95 -36.05 -9.31
N LYS A 116 -19.25 -36.58 -10.31
CA LYS A 116 -17.84 -36.96 -10.22
C LYS A 116 -16.88 -35.83 -10.62
N ILE A 117 -17.39 -34.71 -11.15
CA ILE A 117 -16.57 -33.55 -11.51
C ILE A 117 -15.75 -33.01 -10.32
N PRO A 118 -16.29 -32.85 -9.10
CA PRO A 118 -15.48 -32.36 -7.97
C PRO A 118 -14.29 -33.27 -7.63
N ALA A 119 -14.50 -34.58 -7.67
CA ALA A 119 -13.44 -35.56 -7.44
C ALA A 119 -12.39 -35.51 -8.56
N TRP A 120 -12.82 -35.46 -9.82
CA TRP A 120 -11.89 -35.33 -10.94
C TRP A 120 -11.10 -34.02 -10.85
N TRP A 121 -11.77 -32.89 -10.61
CA TRP A 121 -11.16 -31.58 -10.45
C TRP A 121 -10.08 -31.58 -9.37
N ALA A 122 -10.35 -32.17 -8.21
CA ALA A 122 -9.37 -32.31 -7.14
C ALA A 122 -8.10 -33.04 -7.62
N THR A 123 -8.25 -34.17 -8.31
CA THR A 123 -7.10 -34.90 -8.87
C THR A 123 -6.38 -34.12 -9.96
N HIS A 124 -7.10 -33.33 -10.76
CA HIS A 124 -6.53 -32.50 -11.82
C HIS A 124 -5.65 -31.39 -11.24
N ILE A 125 -6.18 -30.63 -10.27
CA ILE A 125 -5.44 -29.55 -9.59
C ILE A 125 -4.24 -30.11 -8.83
N ASN A 126 -4.41 -31.17 -8.05
CA ASN A 126 -3.33 -31.78 -7.28
C ASN A 126 -2.22 -32.41 -8.17
N ASN A 127 -2.53 -32.73 -9.43
CA ASN A 127 -1.55 -33.17 -10.43
C ASN A 127 -0.94 -32.02 -11.25
N GLY A 128 -1.04 -30.79 -10.76
CA GLY A 128 -0.49 -29.61 -11.46
C GLY A 128 -1.27 -29.30 -12.74
N GLU A 129 -2.60 -29.29 -12.65
CA GLU A 129 -3.49 -28.99 -13.77
C GLU A 129 -3.36 -29.98 -14.95
N LYS A 130 -3.13 -31.26 -14.62
CA LYS A 130 -2.98 -32.34 -15.60
C LYS A 130 -4.03 -33.41 -15.42
N THR A 131 -4.68 -33.77 -16.52
CA THR A 131 -5.59 -34.91 -16.57
C THR A 131 -5.12 -35.92 -17.59
N THR A 132 -5.05 -37.19 -17.18
CA THR A 132 -4.98 -38.33 -18.09
C THR A 132 -6.38 -38.93 -18.23
N VAL A 133 -7.00 -38.74 -19.39
CA VAL A 133 -8.22 -39.45 -19.78
C VAL A 133 -7.83 -40.87 -20.18
N SER A 134 -8.46 -41.87 -19.57
CA SER A 134 -8.27 -43.28 -19.90
C SER A 134 -9.59 -43.94 -20.28
N ILE A 135 -9.58 -44.71 -21.36
CA ILE A 135 -10.69 -45.54 -21.79
C ILE A 135 -10.25 -46.99 -21.60
N ARG A 136 -10.97 -47.73 -20.76
CA ARG A 136 -10.70 -49.14 -20.42
C ARG A 136 -11.81 -50.03 -20.94
N PRO A 137 -11.66 -50.58 -22.14
CA PRO A 137 -12.64 -51.43 -22.77
C PRO A 137 -12.46 -52.90 -22.40
N SER A 138 -13.58 -53.62 -22.30
CA SER A 138 -13.65 -55.06 -22.12
C SER A 138 -14.71 -55.63 -23.05
N ILE A 139 -14.38 -56.73 -23.73
CA ILE A 139 -15.31 -57.41 -24.62
C ILE A 139 -15.78 -58.71 -24.00
N SER A 140 -17.09 -58.95 -24.07
CA SER A 140 -17.75 -60.16 -23.61
C SER A 140 -18.46 -60.85 -24.77
N VAL A 141 -18.21 -62.15 -24.94
CA VAL A 141 -18.92 -63.06 -25.86
C VAL A 141 -19.41 -64.28 -25.05
N PRO A 142 -20.35 -65.10 -25.56
CA PRO A 142 -20.80 -66.29 -24.84
C PRO A 142 -19.61 -67.18 -24.39
N MET A 143 -19.51 -67.39 -23.06
CA MET A 143 -18.45 -68.14 -22.36
C MET A 143 -17.03 -67.54 -22.35
N PHE A 144 -16.82 -66.29 -22.79
CA PHE A 144 -15.49 -65.67 -22.78
C PHE A 144 -15.55 -64.14 -22.64
N SER A 145 -14.77 -63.58 -21.72
CA SER A 145 -14.56 -62.13 -21.58
C SER A 145 -13.08 -61.79 -21.65
N LYS A 146 -12.73 -60.64 -22.23
CA LYS A 146 -11.33 -60.19 -22.36
C LYS A 146 -11.20 -58.69 -22.23
N ASP A 147 -10.35 -58.27 -21.31
CA ASP A 147 -9.92 -56.87 -21.21
C ASP A 147 -9.01 -56.51 -22.38
N LEU A 148 -9.23 -55.32 -22.92
CA LEU A 148 -8.48 -54.79 -24.04
C LEU A 148 -7.54 -53.69 -23.54
N PRO A 149 -6.44 -53.41 -24.26
CA PRO A 149 -5.50 -52.39 -23.84
C PRO A 149 -6.19 -51.05 -23.59
N ALA A 150 -5.94 -50.48 -22.41
CA ALA A 150 -6.46 -49.18 -22.04
C ALA A 150 -5.82 -48.08 -22.89
N GLU A 151 -6.64 -47.18 -23.39
CA GLU A 151 -6.20 -46.07 -24.22
C GLU A 151 -6.14 -44.80 -23.41
N LYS A 152 -5.04 -44.05 -23.51
CA LYS A 152 -4.78 -42.88 -22.67
C LYS A 152 -4.52 -41.64 -23.52
N ARG A 153 -5.10 -40.52 -23.10
CA ARG A 153 -4.81 -39.17 -23.61
C ARG A 153 -4.56 -38.26 -22.42
N ALA A 154 -3.74 -37.24 -22.61
CA ALA A 154 -3.54 -36.22 -21.59
C ALA A 154 -3.97 -34.87 -22.12
N PHE A 155 -4.55 -34.06 -21.24
CA PHE A 155 -4.69 -32.62 -21.44
C PHE A 155 -4.19 -31.88 -20.21
N GLU A 156 -3.70 -30.67 -20.44
CA GLU A 156 -3.14 -29.80 -19.44
C GLU A 156 -3.84 -28.44 -19.51
N THR A 157 -4.21 -27.90 -18.35
CA THR A 157 -4.66 -26.51 -18.22
C THR A 157 -3.54 -25.65 -17.67
N ASP A 158 -3.72 -24.34 -17.81
CA ASP A 158 -2.90 -23.34 -17.17
C ASP A 158 -3.81 -22.16 -16.82
N LEU A 159 -4.62 -22.37 -15.79
CA LEU A 159 -5.67 -21.46 -15.36
C LEU A 159 -5.08 -20.27 -14.61
N LEU A 160 -3.97 -20.47 -13.89
CA LEU A 160 -3.38 -19.45 -13.03
C LEU A 160 -2.34 -18.55 -13.70
N SER A 161 -1.73 -18.92 -14.83
CA SER A 161 -0.70 -18.06 -15.46
C SER A 161 -1.20 -16.68 -15.89
N ALA A 162 -2.51 -16.50 -16.09
CA ALA A 162 -3.12 -15.20 -16.35
C ALA A 162 -3.09 -14.25 -15.14
N PHE A 163 -2.89 -14.78 -13.93
CA PHE A 163 -2.67 -14.01 -12.72
C PHE A 163 -1.22 -13.56 -12.57
N ASP A 164 -0.28 -14.39 -13.02
CA ASP A 164 1.15 -14.15 -12.88
C ASP A 164 1.64 -12.96 -13.72
N SER A 165 2.34 -12.03 -13.08
CA SER A 165 2.94 -10.89 -13.77
C SER A 165 4.12 -10.34 -12.97
N SER A 166 5.26 -10.19 -13.62
CA SER A 166 6.43 -9.46 -13.12
C SER A 166 6.57 -8.05 -13.72
N LYS A 167 5.58 -7.62 -14.52
CA LYS A 167 5.54 -6.27 -15.08
C LYS A 167 5.06 -5.30 -14.02
N ALA A 168 5.94 -4.36 -13.65
CA ALA A 168 5.59 -3.29 -12.73
C ALA A 168 4.42 -2.48 -13.27
N ARG A 169 3.37 -2.31 -12.46
CA ARG A 169 2.23 -1.44 -12.72
C ARG A 169 2.20 -0.37 -11.65
N THR A 170 2.29 0.88 -12.07
CA THR A 170 2.18 2.02 -11.16
C THR A 170 0.71 2.44 -11.06
N MET A 171 0.27 2.67 -9.83
CA MET A 171 -0.94 3.44 -9.52
C MET A 171 -0.51 4.88 -9.25
N THR A 172 -1.06 5.85 -9.97
CA THR A 172 -0.74 7.28 -9.80
C THR A 172 -1.93 8.09 -9.29
N ALA A 173 -1.63 9.14 -8.54
CA ALA A 173 -2.47 10.29 -8.25
C ALA A 173 -1.96 11.47 -9.07
N GLY A 174 -2.60 11.74 -10.21
CA GLY A 174 -2.10 12.69 -11.19
C GLY A 174 -0.70 12.30 -11.65
N ASN A 175 0.28 13.14 -11.33
CA ASN A 175 1.69 12.92 -11.66
C ASN A 175 2.50 12.19 -10.56
N ARG A 176 1.88 11.82 -9.43
CA ARG A 176 2.57 11.20 -8.29
C ARG A 176 2.25 9.71 -8.21
N GLU A 177 3.27 8.86 -8.08
CA GLU A 177 3.07 7.44 -7.84
C GLU A 177 2.59 7.20 -6.40
N ILE A 178 1.53 6.41 -6.22
CA ILE A 178 0.96 6.05 -4.91
C ILE A 178 1.37 4.65 -4.50
N LEU A 179 1.33 3.71 -5.45
CA LEU A 179 1.76 2.34 -5.26
C LEU A 179 2.35 1.79 -6.55
N ARG A 180 3.28 0.86 -6.43
CA ARG A 180 3.82 0.09 -7.55
C ARG A 180 3.61 -1.39 -7.28
N VAL A 181 2.72 -2.02 -8.04
CA VAL A 181 2.58 -3.48 -8.03
C VAL A 181 3.72 -4.05 -8.86
N THR A 182 4.70 -4.69 -8.22
CA THR A 182 5.89 -5.22 -8.91
C THR A 182 5.71 -6.66 -9.35
N LYS A 183 4.92 -7.43 -8.59
CA LYS A 183 4.73 -8.86 -8.82
C LYS A 183 3.32 -9.28 -8.43
N THR A 184 2.71 -10.13 -9.24
CA THR A 184 1.53 -10.91 -8.85
C THR A 184 1.81 -12.37 -9.15
N GLU A 185 1.43 -13.24 -8.22
CA GLU A 185 1.57 -14.70 -8.33
C GLU A 185 0.29 -15.37 -7.84
N ALA A 186 -0.10 -16.46 -8.48
CA ALA A 186 -1.20 -17.30 -8.02
C ALA A 186 -0.77 -18.76 -7.90
N SER A 187 -1.31 -19.46 -6.90
CA SER A 187 -1.07 -20.89 -6.71
C SER A 187 -2.29 -21.59 -6.16
N TRP A 188 -2.48 -22.84 -6.59
CA TRP A 188 -3.45 -23.73 -5.98
C TRP A 188 -2.91 -24.29 -4.67
N GLY A 189 -3.78 -24.39 -3.66
CA GLY A 189 -3.56 -25.25 -2.53
C GLY A 189 -3.99 -26.69 -2.82
N HIS A 190 -3.97 -27.54 -1.79
CA HIS A 190 -4.41 -28.92 -1.91
C HIS A 190 -5.93 -28.97 -2.10
N ALA A 191 -6.37 -29.50 -3.24
CA ALA A 191 -7.78 -29.61 -3.59
C ALA A 191 -8.41 -30.90 -3.02
N THR A 192 -9.64 -30.79 -2.54
CA THR A 192 -10.47 -31.91 -2.05
C THR A 192 -11.74 -32.03 -2.90
N THR A 193 -12.61 -33.00 -2.60
CA THR A 193 -13.92 -33.09 -3.27
C THR A 193 -14.84 -31.92 -2.94
N GLU A 194 -14.61 -31.25 -1.81
CA GLU A 194 -15.46 -30.18 -1.29
C GLU A 194 -14.91 -28.79 -1.63
N THR A 195 -13.59 -28.62 -1.60
CA THR A 195 -12.96 -27.30 -1.71
C THR A 195 -11.68 -27.29 -2.53
N THR A 196 -11.42 -26.17 -3.20
CA THR A 196 -10.13 -25.90 -3.88
C THR A 196 -9.56 -24.57 -3.39
N PRO A 197 -8.54 -24.57 -2.53
CA PRO A 197 -7.89 -23.33 -2.11
C PRO A 197 -7.11 -22.69 -3.27
N LEU A 198 -7.20 -21.37 -3.39
CA LEU A 198 -6.49 -20.52 -4.34
C LEU A 198 -5.86 -19.35 -3.57
N ASN A 199 -4.54 -19.31 -3.56
CA ASN A 199 -3.77 -18.21 -2.97
C ASN A 199 -3.27 -17.28 -4.08
N VAL A 200 -3.60 -15.99 -3.98
CA VAL A 200 -3.11 -14.95 -4.89
C VAL A 200 -2.27 -13.95 -4.10
N ASN A 201 -0.97 -13.88 -4.37
CA ASN A 201 -0.06 -12.94 -3.73
C ASN A 201 0.24 -11.75 -4.65
N ALA A 202 0.17 -10.55 -4.09
CA ALA A 202 0.61 -9.32 -4.74
C ALA A 202 1.75 -8.71 -3.93
N THR A 203 2.84 -8.36 -4.62
CA THR A 203 3.96 -7.60 -4.07
C THR A 203 3.81 -6.15 -4.51
N VAL A 204 3.69 -5.25 -3.54
CA VAL A 204 3.51 -3.82 -3.74
C VAL A 204 4.63 -3.03 -3.09
N GLU A 205 5.04 -1.96 -3.72
CA GLU A 205 5.97 -0.97 -3.18
C GLU A 205 5.21 0.34 -2.98
N ASN A 206 5.42 0.98 -1.83
CA ASN A 206 4.89 2.31 -1.55
C ASN A 206 5.96 3.38 -1.83
N PRO A 207 5.94 4.05 -3.00
CA PRO A 207 6.87 5.12 -3.33
C PRO A 207 6.58 6.45 -2.61
N THR A 208 5.52 6.53 -1.81
CA THR A 208 5.14 7.76 -1.10
C THR A 208 5.88 7.92 0.23
N SER A 209 5.78 9.11 0.84
CA SER A 209 6.35 9.41 2.16
C SER A 209 5.46 9.02 3.34
N GLY A 210 4.21 8.61 3.08
CA GLY A 210 3.24 8.22 4.11
C GLY A 210 2.83 6.75 3.95
N GLU A 211 2.29 6.15 5.00
CA GLU A 211 1.79 4.78 4.94
C GLU A 211 0.53 4.70 4.06
N VAL A 212 0.42 3.64 3.26
CA VAL A 212 -0.81 3.30 2.54
C VAL A 212 -1.46 2.13 3.27
N VAL A 213 -2.72 2.29 3.69
CA VAL A 213 -3.47 1.24 4.38
C VAL A 213 -4.68 0.87 3.54
N PHE A 214 -4.81 -0.40 3.17
CA PHE A 214 -6.03 -0.92 2.55
C PHE A 214 -6.94 -1.49 3.63
N SER A 215 -8.23 -1.18 3.56
CA SER A 215 -9.23 -1.84 4.42
C SER A 215 -9.53 -3.26 3.93
N GLU A 216 -10.40 -3.98 4.64
CA GLU A 216 -10.84 -5.32 4.27
C GLU A 216 -11.36 -5.37 2.82
N LEU A 217 -10.71 -6.19 1.99
CA LEU A 217 -11.05 -6.36 0.59
C LEU A 217 -11.92 -7.59 0.42
N GLY A 218 -13.10 -7.42 -0.19
CA GLY A 218 -13.94 -8.52 -0.64
C GLY A 218 -13.58 -8.97 -2.05
N TYR A 219 -13.84 -10.25 -2.34
CA TYR A 219 -13.68 -10.82 -3.67
C TYR A 219 -14.87 -11.72 -4.02
N THR A 220 -15.19 -11.80 -5.31
CA THR A 220 -16.12 -12.80 -5.87
C THR A 220 -15.52 -13.37 -7.14
N ILE A 221 -15.47 -14.69 -7.25
CA ILE A 221 -14.95 -15.42 -8.40
C ILE A 221 -16.10 -16.20 -9.03
N THR A 222 -16.36 -15.93 -10.30
CA THR A 222 -17.35 -16.67 -11.09
C THR A 222 -16.72 -17.36 -12.27
N MET A 223 -17.26 -18.50 -12.67
CA MET A 223 -16.88 -19.23 -13.89
C MET A 223 -18.15 -19.46 -14.71
N ASN A 224 -18.29 -18.77 -15.86
CA ASN A 224 -19.53 -18.74 -16.65
C ASN A 224 -20.76 -18.32 -15.81
N ASN A 225 -20.60 -17.28 -14.99
CA ASN A 225 -21.62 -16.77 -14.05
C ASN A 225 -21.97 -17.70 -12.87
N VAL A 226 -21.29 -18.85 -12.72
CA VAL A 226 -21.41 -19.68 -11.53
C VAL A 226 -20.42 -19.17 -10.48
N THR A 227 -20.91 -18.66 -9.36
CA THR A 227 -20.06 -18.21 -8.24
C THR A 227 -19.40 -19.41 -7.58
N VAL A 228 -18.09 -19.54 -7.77
CA VAL A 228 -17.29 -20.62 -7.18
C VAL A 228 -16.61 -20.17 -5.90
N ALA A 229 -16.35 -18.87 -5.70
CA ALA A 229 -15.84 -18.35 -4.44
C ALA A 229 -16.39 -16.93 -4.17
N ASP A 230 -16.66 -16.61 -2.91
CA ASP A 230 -16.99 -15.27 -2.41
C ASP A 230 -16.47 -15.17 -0.98
N GLY A 231 -15.82 -14.06 -0.63
CA GLY A 231 -15.19 -13.90 0.68
C GLY A 231 -14.51 -12.55 0.85
N THR A 232 -13.79 -12.40 1.95
CA THR A 232 -13.03 -11.19 2.29
C THR A 232 -11.62 -11.55 2.74
N THR A 233 -10.70 -10.57 2.73
CA THR A 233 -9.33 -10.72 3.25
C THR A 233 -9.31 -10.65 4.77
N ASP A 234 -8.28 -11.23 5.38
CA ASP A 234 -8.06 -11.16 6.83
C ASP A 234 -7.49 -9.79 7.23
N GLY A 235 -8.37 -8.78 7.35
CA GLY A 235 -8.06 -7.47 7.94
C GLY A 235 -7.40 -6.45 7.00
N GLU A 236 -6.82 -5.40 7.62
CA GLU A 236 -6.17 -4.28 6.92
C GLU A 236 -4.77 -4.67 6.39
N VAL A 237 -4.41 -4.18 5.20
CA VAL A 237 -3.06 -4.33 4.63
C VAL A 237 -2.29 -3.02 4.74
N HIS A 238 -1.21 -3.03 5.52
CA HIS A 238 -0.34 -1.89 5.79
C HIS A 238 0.89 -1.89 4.88
N VAL A 239 1.11 -0.81 4.15
CA VAL A 239 2.27 -0.63 3.26
C VAL A 239 3.04 0.61 3.69
N GLU A 240 4.10 0.42 4.46
CA GLU A 240 4.96 1.48 4.97
C GLU A 240 5.70 2.26 3.86
N PRO A 241 6.05 3.54 4.09
CA PRO A 241 6.81 4.36 3.14
C PRO A 241 8.12 3.70 2.68
N GLY A 242 8.35 3.64 1.36
CA GLY A 242 9.59 3.11 0.76
C GLY A 242 9.79 1.60 0.97
N ARG A 243 8.80 0.88 1.49
CA ARG A 243 8.89 -0.57 1.73
C ARG A 243 8.14 -1.34 0.65
N THR A 244 8.64 -2.54 0.40
CA THR A 244 7.96 -3.54 -0.40
C THR A 244 7.22 -4.49 0.53
N THR A 245 5.90 -4.58 0.38
CA THR A 245 5.02 -5.45 1.16
C THR A 245 4.39 -6.46 0.23
N SER A 246 4.34 -7.73 0.65
CA SER A 246 3.54 -8.75 -0.05
C SER A 246 2.31 -9.07 0.79
N PHE A 247 1.15 -9.13 0.15
CA PHE A 247 -0.09 -9.55 0.77
C PHE A 247 -0.77 -10.62 -0.09
N GLY A 248 -1.41 -11.58 0.57
CA GLY A 248 -2.10 -12.69 -0.04
C GLY A 248 -3.61 -12.55 0.09
N ILE A 249 -4.34 -12.96 -0.93
CA ILE A 249 -5.77 -13.21 -0.89
C ILE A 249 -5.95 -14.72 -0.91
N ASP A 250 -6.37 -15.26 0.22
CA ASP A 250 -6.70 -16.67 0.39
C ASP A 250 -8.17 -16.89 0.04
N SER A 251 -8.40 -17.42 -1.15
CA SER A 251 -9.74 -17.76 -1.63
C SER A 251 -9.95 -19.26 -1.64
N THR A 252 -11.20 -19.70 -1.45
CA THR A 252 -11.55 -21.13 -1.46
C THR A 252 -12.73 -21.34 -2.39
N PHE A 253 -12.53 -22.16 -3.42
CA PHE A 253 -13.62 -22.53 -4.32
C PHE A 253 -14.51 -23.57 -3.63
N ASP A 254 -15.82 -23.39 -3.71
CA ASP A 254 -16.84 -24.38 -3.40
C ASP A 254 -16.96 -25.36 -4.57
N ASN A 255 -16.39 -26.56 -4.40
CA ASN A 255 -16.38 -27.56 -5.45
C ASN A 255 -17.79 -28.14 -5.71
N GLY A 256 -18.75 -27.92 -4.80
CA GLY A 256 -20.17 -28.24 -5.02
C GLY A 256 -20.80 -27.47 -6.19
N LYS A 257 -20.18 -26.37 -6.62
CA LYS A 257 -20.59 -25.56 -7.78
C LYS A 257 -20.02 -26.05 -9.11
N LEU A 258 -19.02 -26.94 -9.08
CA LEU A 258 -18.35 -27.40 -10.30
C LEU A 258 -19.22 -28.21 -11.26
N PRO A 259 -20.24 -28.99 -10.85
CA PRO A 259 -21.15 -29.65 -11.79
C PRO A 259 -21.94 -28.64 -12.65
N GLU A 260 -22.36 -27.53 -12.05
CA GLU A 260 -23.07 -26.44 -12.74
C GLU A 260 -22.11 -25.69 -13.70
N TRP A 261 -20.90 -25.37 -13.21
CA TRP A 261 -19.85 -24.82 -14.07
C TRP A 261 -19.55 -25.75 -15.25
N TRP A 262 -19.38 -27.05 -15.01
CA TRP A 262 -19.07 -28.04 -16.04
C TRP A 262 -20.14 -28.09 -17.12
N GLN A 263 -21.42 -28.10 -16.73
CA GLN A 263 -22.52 -28.01 -17.69
C GLN A 263 -22.36 -26.78 -18.59
N SER A 264 -22.21 -25.59 -17.98
CA SER A 264 -22.06 -24.36 -18.74
C SER A 264 -20.81 -24.35 -19.62
N HIS A 265 -19.72 -24.97 -19.17
CA HIS A 265 -18.46 -25.03 -19.89
C HIS A 265 -18.61 -25.84 -21.19
N ILE A 266 -19.27 -27.00 -21.14
CA ILE A 266 -19.52 -27.83 -22.31
C ILE A 266 -20.56 -27.17 -23.25
N GLU A 267 -21.62 -26.57 -22.71
CA GLU A 267 -22.64 -25.84 -23.50
C GLU A 267 -22.03 -24.67 -24.30
N HIS A 268 -20.98 -24.03 -23.78
CA HIS A 268 -20.25 -22.97 -24.46
C HIS A 268 -19.10 -23.48 -25.36
N GLY A 269 -19.07 -24.79 -25.67
CA GLY A 269 -18.05 -25.38 -26.53
C GLY A 269 -16.68 -25.44 -25.87
N GLU A 270 -16.63 -25.96 -24.64
CA GLU A 270 -15.42 -26.07 -23.82
C GLU A 270 -14.76 -24.71 -23.53
N LYS A 271 -15.59 -23.67 -23.35
CA LYS A 271 -15.13 -22.31 -23.09
C LYS A 271 -15.65 -21.83 -21.74
N THR A 272 -14.75 -21.26 -20.95
CA THR A 272 -15.10 -20.60 -19.70
C THR A 272 -14.61 -19.17 -19.65
N THR A 273 -15.50 -18.28 -19.24
CA THR A 273 -15.15 -16.93 -18.80
C THR A 273 -15.10 -16.93 -17.28
N MET A 274 -13.89 -16.81 -16.71
CA MET A 274 -13.68 -16.60 -15.29
C MET A 274 -13.62 -15.10 -15.00
N ASP A 275 -14.46 -14.63 -14.08
CA ASP A 275 -14.55 -13.23 -13.67
C ASP A 275 -14.18 -13.12 -12.19
N VAL A 276 -13.07 -12.45 -11.89
CA VAL A 276 -12.59 -12.17 -10.53
C VAL A 276 -12.86 -10.71 -10.24
N GLN A 277 -13.80 -10.46 -9.34
CA GLN A 277 -14.24 -9.13 -8.93
C GLN A 277 -13.72 -8.83 -7.53
N PHE A 278 -13.06 -7.68 -7.37
CA PHE A 278 -12.72 -7.15 -6.05
C PHE A 278 -13.67 -6.02 -5.70
N TYR A 279 -14.00 -5.90 -4.43
CA TYR A 279 -14.78 -4.80 -3.88
C TYR A 279 -14.27 -4.42 -2.49
N ALA A 280 -14.45 -3.16 -2.12
CA ALA A 280 -14.24 -2.71 -0.77
C ALA A 280 -15.48 -2.94 0.06
N VAL A 281 -15.30 -3.25 1.35
CA VAL A 281 -16.37 -3.27 2.33
C VAL A 281 -16.33 -1.95 3.10
N VAL A 282 -17.28 -1.06 2.81
CA VAL A 282 -17.37 0.25 3.48
C VAL A 282 -18.47 0.19 4.54
N HIS A 283 -18.10 0.46 5.79
CA HIS A 283 -19.05 0.57 6.90
C HIS A 283 -19.36 2.04 7.16
N GLU A 284 -20.58 2.46 6.85
CA GLU A 284 -21.02 3.85 7.03
C GLU A 284 -22.39 3.86 7.70
N ASN A 285 -22.53 4.63 8.79
CA ASN A 285 -23.79 4.80 9.53
C ASN A 285 -24.50 3.48 9.93
N GLY A 286 -23.73 2.43 10.23
CA GLY A 286 -24.26 1.10 10.57
C GLY A 286 -24.72 0.25 9.37
N THR A 287 -24.57 0.75 8.14
CA THR A 287 -24.79 -0.01 6.90
C THR A 287 -23.46 -0.44 6.27
N THR A 288 -23.45 -1.63 5.68
CA THR A 288 -22.30 -2.16 4.94
C THR A 288 -22.56 -2.06 3.44
N ARG A 289 -21.67 -1.41 2.70
CA ARG A 289 -21.77 -1.24 1.25
C ARG A 289 -20.57 -1.88 0.56
N LYS A 290 -20.84 -2.64 -0.52
CA LYS A 290 -19.80 -3.16 -1.42
C LYS A 290 -19.50 -2.13 -2.50
N VAL A 291 -18.25 -1.66 -2.58
CA VAL A 291 -17.79 -0.72 -3.62
C VAL A 291 -16.89 -1.48 -4.58
N GLY A 292 -17.33 -1.69 -5.82
CA GLY A 292 -16.50 -2.40 -6.81
C GLY A 292 -15.15 -1.71 -7.02
N LEU A 293 -14.09 -2.51 -7.18
CA LEU A 293 -12.71 -2.06 -7.43
C LEU A 293 -12.23 -2.62 -8.78
N PRO A 294 -12.66 -2.01 -9.92
CA PRO A 294 -12.40 -2.58 -11.25
C PRO A 294 -10.92 -2.67 -11.60
N PHE A 295 -10.09 -1.78 -11.05
CA PHE A 295 -8.64 -1.75 -11.29
C PHE A 295 -7.89 -2.97 -10.74
N MET A 296 -8.46 -3.68 -9.75
CA MET A 296 -7.92 -4.95 -9.25
C MET A 296 -8.61 -6.17 -9.88
N SER A 297 -9.78 -5.97 -10.48
CA SER A 297 -10.61 -7.04 -11.03
C SER A 297 -10.07 -7.56 -12.36
N LYS A 298 -10.13 -8.88 -12.59
CA LYS A 298 -9.66 -9.53 -13.82
C LYS A 298 -10.78 -10.30 -14.50
N ARG A 299 -10.69 -10.42 -15.82
CA ARG A 299 -11.52 -11.32 -16.62
C ARG A 299 -10.61 -12.19 -17.47
N ILE A 300 -10.77 -13.49 -17.34
CA ILE A 300 -9.94 -14.50 -17.99
C ILE A 300 -10.86 -15.37 -18.82
N VAL A 301 -10.48 -15.66 -20.05
CA VAL A 301 -11.17 -16.64 -20.89
C VAL A 301 -10.21 -17.79 -21.13
N PHE A 302 -10.67 -19.00 -20.85
CA PHE A 302 -9.94 -20.21 -21.19
C PHE A 302 -10.79 -21.19 -22.01
N THR A 303 -10.12 -21.95 -22.86
CA THR A 303 -10.74 -22.98 -23.72
C THR A 303 -9.99 -24.30 -23.60
N THR A 304 -10.71 -25.40 -23.40
CA THR A 304 -10.14 -26.74 -23.35
C THR A 304 -10.46 -27.55 -24.60
N ASP A 305 -9.79 -28.69 -24.73
CA ASP A 305 -10.14 -29.76 -25.67
C ASP A 305 -9.96 -31.10 -24.95
N VAL A 306 -10.91 -31.40 -24.06
CA VAL A 306 -10.87 -32.56 -23.17
C VAL A 306 -10.93 -33.87 -23.96
N LEU A 307 -11.70 -33.91 -25.06
CA LEU A 307 -11.88 -35.12 -25.88
C LEU A 307 -10.76 -35.29 -26.93
N GLY A 308 -10.34 -34.21 -27.60
CA GLY A 308 -9.26 -34.23 -28.58
C GLY A 308 -7.87 -34.34 -27.94
N GLY A 309 -7.71 -33.81 -26.73
CA GLY A 309 -6.45 -33.71 -26.01
C GLY A 309 -5.59 -32.54 -26.50
N GLY A 310 -4.73 -32.01 -25.63
CA GLY A 310 -3.88 -30.87 -25.98
C GLY A 310 -3.67 -29.90 -24.83
N LYS A 311 -3.27 -28.67 -25.19
CA LYS A 311 -3.06 -27.57 -24.25
C LYS A 311 -4.20 -26.58 -24.31
N THR A 312 -4.63 -26.15 -23.14
CA THR A 312 -5.63 -25.09 -22.96
C THR A 312 -5.09 -23.77 -23.49
N THR A 313 -5.97 -22.91 -24.02
CA THR A 313 -5.61 -21.50 -24.26
C THR A 313 -6.19 -20.65 -23.15
N THR A 314 -5.37 -19.84 -22.50
CA THR A 314 -5.78 -18.91 -21.44
C THR A 314 -5.41 -17.49 -21.86
N LYS A 315 -6.37 -16.56 -21.78
CA LYS A 315 -6.17 -15.15 -22.16
C LYS A 315 -6.88 -14.22 -21.20
N VAL A 316 -6.17 -13.16 -20.78
CA VAL A 316 -6.78 -12.04 -20.07
C VAL A 316 -7.56 -11.19 -21.08
N VAL A 317 -8.82 -10.90 -20.77
CA VAL A 317 -9.68 -10.05 -21.58
C VAL A 317 -9.89 -8.72 -20.86
N PRO A 318 -9.74 -7.56 -21.56
CA PRO A 318 -10.03 -6.26 -20.96
C PRO A 318 -11.45 -6.19 -20.41
N ARG A 319 -11.61 -5.59 -19.23
CA ARG A 319 -12.92 -5.25 -18.67
C ARG A 319 -13.25 -3.83 -19.14
N ASN A 320 -14.36 -3.65 -19.88
CA ASN A 320 -14.79 -2.33 -20.36
C ASN A 320 -15.41 -1.45 -19.26
N GLU A 321 -15.46 -1.92 -18.02
CA GLU A 321 -15.97 -1.20 -16.84
C GLU A 321 -14.87 -0.39 -16.16
N ALA A 322 -14.19 0.48 -16.92
CA ALA A 322 -13.16 1.35 -16.39
C ALA A 322 -13.78 2.52 -15.61
N GLN A 323 -14.43 2.25 -14.48
CA GLN A 323 -14.46 3.28 -13.43
C GLN A 323 -13.08 3.29 -12.80
N SER A 324 -12.21 4.15 -13.32
CA SER A 324 -10.92 4.43 -12.72
C SER A 324 -11.14 5.30 -11.49
N PHE A 325 -10.85 4.76 -10.31
CA PHE A 325 -10.62 5.60 -9.15
C PHE A 325 -9.40 6.48 -9.42
N ALA A 326 -9.59 7.79 -9.34
CA ALA A 326 -8.50 8.74 -9.35
C ALA A 326 -8.36 9.29 -7.91
N PRO A 327 -7.27 8.95 -7.18
CA PRO A 327 -7.11 9.41 -5.81
C PRO A 327 -7.06 10.95 -5.75
N PRO A 328 -7.58 11.57 -4.68
CA PRO A 328 -7.49 13.02 -4.53
C PRO A 328 -6.05 13.50 -4.38
N GLU A 329 -5.85 14.78 -4.67
CA GLU A 329 -4.55 15.42 -4.73
C GLU A 329 -4.49 16.64 -3.83
N LEU A 330 -3.41 16.78 -3.07
CA LEU A 330 -3.09 18.00 -2.35
C LEU A 330 -2.51 19.03 -3.33
N GLN A 331 -3.30 20.03 -3.70
CA GLN A 331 -2.93 21.05 -4.68
C GLN A 331 -2.04 22.14 -4.09
N SER A 332 -2.32 22.59 -2.87
CA SER A 332 -1.58 23.66 -2.21
C SER A 332 -1.67 23.53 -0.70
N VAL A 333 -0.64 24.03 0.00
CA VAL A 333 -0.63 24.24 1.44
C VAL A 333 0.07 25.56 1.71
N GLN A 334 -0.63 26.49 2.36
CA GLN A 334 -0.11 27.78 2.78
C GLN A 334 -0.35 27.94 4.28
N SER A 335 0.64 28.45 5.01
CA SER A 335 0.53 28.67 6.45
C SER A 335 0.83 30.13 6.77
N GLU A 336 0.05 30.72 7.66
CA GLU A 336 0.19 32.10 8.10
C GLU A 336 0.12 32.20 9.63
N TRP A 337 0.77 33.23 10.17
CA TRP A 337 0.67 33.56 11.58
C TRP A 337 -0.68 34.19 11.90
N VAL A 338 -1.30 33.74 12.99
CA VAL A 338 -2.47 34.39 13.61
C VAL A 338 -2.00 35.07 14.88
N VAL A 339 -2.06 36.39 14.91
CA VAL A 339 -1.59 37.21 16.04
C VAL A 339 -2.73 38.11 16.53
N PRO A 340 -3.59 37.62 17.44
CA PRO A 340 -4.70 38.41 17.95
C PRO A 340 -4.22 39.48 18.93
N ASP A 341 -5.04 40.51 19.14
CA ASP A 341 -4.77 41.56 20.13
C ASP A 341 -4.77 41.00 21.56
N GLU A 342 -5.71 40.12 21.86
CA GLU A 342 -5.84 39.38 23.12
C GLU A 342 -5.83 37.86 22.86
N GLY A 343 -5.34 37.08 23.83
CA GLY A 343 -5.27 35.61 23.72
C GLY A 343 -4.00 35.06 23.06
N ASN A 344 -4.01 33.77 22.73
CA ASN A 344 -2.86 33.03 22.21
C ASN A 344 -2.55 33.37 20.75
N THR A 345 -1.27 33.32 20.37
CA THR A 345 -0.91 33.29 18.94
C THR A 345 -1.24 31.93 18.34
N GLY A 346 -1.21 31.82 17.02
CA GLY A 346 -1.42 30.54 16.37
C GLY A 346 -0.91 30.53 14.94
N VAL A 347 -1.06 29.38 14.30
CA VAL A 347 -0.84 29.23 12.86
C VAL A 347 -2.16 28.82 12.23
N ARG A 348 -2.52 29.49 11.14
CA ARG A 348 -3.60 29.06 10.26
C ARG A 348 -3.00 28.47 9.00
N THR A 349 -3.40 27.24 8.68
CA THR A 349 -2.98 26.55 7.47
C THR A 349 -4.19 26.37 6.55
N HIS A 350 -4.08 26.90 5.34
CA HIS A 350 -5.03 26.70 4.26
C HIS A 350 -4.46 25.64 3.32
N ALA A 351 -5.20 24.55 3.15
CA ALA A 351 -4.86 23.49 2.21
C ALA A 351 -6.00 23.31 1.20
N THR A 352 -5.66 23.06 -0.06
CA THR A 352 -6.64 22.71 -1.09
C THR A 352 -6.43 21.28 -1.52
N VAL A 353 -7.45 20.45 -1.33
CA VAL A 353 -7.47 19.07 -1.84
C VAL A 353 -8.44 19.02 -3.03
N THR A 354 -8.00 18.42 -4.13
CA THR A 354 -8.83 18.22 -5.33
C THR A 354 -9.21 16.76 -5.44
N ASN A 355 -10.50 16.47 -5.45
CA ASN A 355 -11.04 15.16 -5.79
C ASN A 355 -11.31 15.10 -7.31
N PRO A 356 -10.53 14.35 -8.09
CA PRO A 356 -10.67 14.28 -9.54
C PRO A 356 -11.77 13.30 -10.00
N ASN A 357 -12.44 12.59 -9.09
CA ASN A 357 -13.49 11.63 -9.46
C ASN A 357 -14.74 12.36 -9.94
N GLU A 358 -15.34 11.85 -11.03
CA GLU A 358 -16.54 12.41 -11.63
C GLU A 358 -17.72 12.48 -10.64
N PRO A 359 -18.52 13.57 -10.64
CA PRO A 359 -19.75 13.65 -9.85
C PRO A 359 -20.69 12.46 -10.11
N GLY A 360 -21.26 11.86 -9.05
CA GLY A 360 -22.08 10.66 -9.14
C GLY A 360 -21.30 9.34 -9.23
N SER A 361 -19.96 9.39 -9.29
CA SER A 361 -19.13 8.20 -9.14
C SER A 361 -19.16 7.71 -7.70
N VAL A 362 -19.19 6.39 -7.50
CA VAL A 362 -19.11 5.75 -6.18
C VAL A 362 -17.85 6.12 -5.39
N PHE A 363 -16.84 6.66 -6.08
CA PHE A 363 -15.57 7.12 -5.55
C PHE A 363 -15.54 8.61 -5.22
N ALA A 364 -16.51 9.40 -5.67
CA ALA A 364 -16.47 10.85 -5.52
C ALA A 364 -17.27 11.37 -4.31
N GLU A 365 -18.25 10.61 -3.84
CA GLU A 365 -19.27 11.09 -2.89
C GLU A 365 -18.97 10.75 -1.42
N HIS A 366 -17.95 9.93 -1.14
CA HIS A 366 -17.67 9.39 0.19
C HIS A 366 -16.17 9.35 0.51
N LEU A 367 -15.45 10.42 0.17
CA LEU A 367 -14.05 10.57 0.56
C LEU A 367 -13.97 11.47 1.78
N SER A 368 -13.14 11.12 2.75
CA SER A 368 -12.80 12.02 3.85
C SER A 368 -11.31 12.34 3.81
N VAL A 369 -10.95 13.57 4.19
CA VAL A 369 -9.57 14.00 4.35
C VAL A 369 -9.31 14.18 5.83
N ASP A 370 -8.30 13.47 6.31
CA ASP A 370 -7.64 13.73 7.57
C ASP A 370 -6.38 14.56 7.31
N ALA A 371 -6.39 15.81 7.76
CA ALA A 371 -5.25 16.69 7.67
C ALA A 371 -4.70 16.98 9.07
N LYS A 372 -3.38 16.84 9.22
CA LYS A 372 -2.63 17.15 10.43
C LYS A 372 -1.45 18.06 10.10
N TYR A 373 -1.27 19.08 10.92
CA TYR A 373 -0.19 20.05 10.79
C TYR A 373 0.52 20.20 12.13
N ARG A 374 1.84 19.97 12.14
CA ARG A 374 2.65 20.11 13.35
C ARG A 374 3.87 20.96 13.09
N VAL A 375 4.22 21.79 14.07
CA VAL A 375 5.50 22.53 14.09
C VAL A 375 6.20 22.23 15.39
N LEU A 376 7.39 21.63 15.30
CA LEU A 376 8.28 21.37 16.41
C LEU A 376 9.50 22.29 16.33
N MET A 377 9.94 22.77 17.47
CA MET A 377 11.17 23.56 17.63
C MET A 377 11.94 23.05 18.84
N ASN A 378 13.12 22.46 18.63
CA ASN A 378 13.86 21.72 19.67
C ASN A 378 12.97 20.71 20.41
N ASP A 379 12.21 19.91 19.63
CA ASP A 379 11.24 18.92 20.12
C ASP A 379 10.04 19.48 20.92
N VAL A 380 9.92 20.81 21.05
CA VAL A 380 8.74 21.45 21.64
C VAL A 380 7.65 21.56 20.57
N PRO A 381 6.47 20.93 20.75
CA PRO A 381 5.36 21.03 19.81
C PRO A 381 4.65 22.39 19.95
N LEU A 382 5.12 23.40 19.21
CA LEU A 382 4.50 24.72 19.19
C LEU A 382 3.08 24.64 18.63
N VAL A 383 2.93 24.01 17.45
CA VAL A 383 1.65 23.93 16.74
C VAL A 383 1.24 22.46 16.62
N ASP A 384 -0.02 22.18 16.95
CA ASP A 384 -0.67 20.89 16.66
C ASP A 384 -2.10 21.20 16.18
N GLY A 385 -2.32 21.10 14.88
CA GLY A 385 -3.61 21.30 14.24
C GLY A 385 -4.06 20.01 13.57
N LYS A 386 -5.31 19.61 13.76
CA LYS A 386 -5.92 18.48 13.06
C LYS A 386 -7.32 18.83 12.61
N THR A 387 -7.74 18.29 11.48
CA THR A 387 -9.11 18.40 11.00
C THR A 387 -9.45 17.19 10.14
N THR A 388 -10.72 16.79 10.19
CA THR A 388 -11.30 15.74 9.38
C THR A 388 -12.46 16.34 8.62
N ARG A 389 -12.53 16.12 7.31
CA ARG A 389 -13.59 16.71 6.47
C ARG A 389 -13.92 15.82 5.28
N ASP A 390 -15.21 15.64 5.02
CA ASP A 390 -15.68 15.00 3.79
C ASP A 390 -15.40 15.89 2.57
N ILE A 391 -14.93 15.28 1.49
CA ILE A 391 -14.63 15.95 0.23
C ILE A 391 -15.50 15.38 -0.89
N GLY A 392 -16.25 16.26 -1.57
CA GLY A 392 -16.97 15.92 -2.78
C GLY A 392 -16.07 16.04 -4.02
N PRO A 393 -16.64 15.84 -5.23
CA PRO A 393 -15.94 16.11 -6.49
C PRO A 393 -15.40 17.54 -6.58
N GLY A 394 -14.22 17.71 -7.15
CA GLY A 394 -13.58 19.02 -7.35
C GLY A 394 -12.77 19.50 -6.14
N LYS A 395 -12.64 20.82 -5.97
CA LYS A 395 -11.77 21.42 -4.95
C LYS A 395 -12.48 21.54 -3.61
N THR A 396 -11.82 21.08 -2.55
CA THR A 396 -12.22 21.32 -1.17
C THR A 396 -11.12 22.09 -0.45
N GLU A 397 -11.49 23.20 0.16
CA GLU A 397 -10.62 23.96 1.06
C GLU A 397 -10.69 23.39 2.47
N ILE A 398 -9.52 23.26 3.07
CA ILE A 398 -9.31 22.72 4.41
C ILE A 398 -8.57 23.77 5.20
N ASN A 399 -9.18 24.20 6.30
CA ASN A 399 -8.62 25.19 7.20
C ASN A 399 -8.25 24.49 8.50
N LEU A 400 -6.98 24.59 8.87
CA LEU A 400 -6.46 24.13 10.15
C LEU A 400 -6.01 25.35 10.96
N THR A 401 -6.29 25.34 12.24
CA THR A 401 -5.77 26.32 13.20
C THR A 401 -5.12 25.59 14.34
N GLY A 402 -3.88 25.95 14.67
CA GLY A 402 -3.21 25.46 15.86
C GLY A 402 -2.80 26.63 16.76
N GLU A 403 -3.18 26.56 18.03
CA GLU A 403 -2.83 27.59 19.02
C GLU A 403 -1.44 27.35 19.64
N ILE A 404 -0.77 28.46 19.91
CA ILE A 404 0.52 28.55 20.56
C ILE A 404 0.36 29.39 21.82
N THR A 405 0.40 28.70 22.95
CA THR A 405 0.30 29.30 24.29
C THR A 405 1.63 29.95 24.69
N ASP A 406 1.56 30.92 25.61
CA ASP A 406 2.75 31.56 26.17
C ASP A 406 3.70 30.53 26.83
N GLU A 407 3.14 29.50 27.46
CA GLU A 407 3.92 28.39 28.04
C GLU A 407 4.75 27.64 26.97
N LYS A 408 4.19 27.40 25.77
CA LYS A 408 4.94 26.78 24.67
C LYS A 408 6.07 27.69 24.19
N ILE A 409 5.86 29.00 24.16
CA ILE A 409 6.89 29.98 23.81
C ILE A 409 8.01 29.99 24.86
N GLN A 410 7.69 30.01 26.15
CA GLN A 410 8.67 29.94 27.23
C GLN A 410 9.49 28.66 27.18
N ARG A 411 8.82 27.52 26.97
CA ARG A 411 9.49 26.22 26.83
C ARG A 411 10.43 26.20 25.64
N TRP A 412 9.98 26.67 24.48
CA TRP A 412 10.83 26.79 23.30
C TRP A 412 12.02 27.72 23.57
N TRP A 413 11.79 28.91 24.13
CA TRP A 413 12.83 29.88 24.44
C TRP A 413 13.92 29.29 25.33
N ALA A 414 13.54 28.62 26.43
CA ALA A 414 14.49 27.97 27.32
C ALA A 414 15.33 26.92 26.58
N THR A 415 14.71 26.10 25.73
CA THR A 415 15.46 25.11 24.93
C THR A 415 16.37 25.77 23.89
N HIS A 416 15.95 26.88 23.29
CA HIS A 416 16.72 27.62 22.29
C HIS A 416 17.98 28.23 22.90
N VAL A 417 17.85 28.93 24.02
CA VAL A 417 18.97 29.54 24.74
C VAL A 417 19.93 28.47 25.28
N ASN A 418 19.40 27.44 25.95
CA ASN A 418 20.21 26.34 26.48
C ASN A 418 20.92 25.51 25.40
N ASN A 419 20.45 25.57 24.15
CA ASN A 419 21.08 24.95 22.98
C ASN A 419 22.01 25.93 22.23
N GLY A 420 22.50 26.98 22.90
CA GLY A 420 23.42 27.96 22.31
C GLY A 420 22.77 28.79 21.22
N GLU A 421 21.55 29.29 21.46
CA GLU A 421 20.76 30.05 20.51
C GLU A 421 20.48 29.30 19.19
N LYS A 422 20.32 27.98 19.28
CA LYS A 422 20.01 27.10 18.15
C LYS A 422 18.63 26.48 18.30
N THR A 423 17.82 26.61 17.26
CA THR A 423 16.53 25.92 17.12
C THR A 423 16.56 24.98 15.93
N ASP A 424 16.41 23.69 16.18
CA ASP A 424 16.10 22.70 15.14
C ASP A 424 14.58 22.65 14.93
N ARG A 425 14.15 22.98 13.72
CA ARG A 425 12.74 23.09 13.30
C ARG A 425 12.33 21.86 12.52
N VAL A 426 11.14 21.34 12.82
CA VAL A 426 10.43 20.34 11.99
C VAL A 426 9.01 20.83 11.72
N VAL A 427 8.61 20.90 10.45
CA VAL A 427 7.24 21.20 10.01
C VAL A 427 6.66 19.97 9.33
N GLU A 428 5.71 19.30 9.97
CA GLU A 428 5.02 18.11 9.47
C GLU A 428 3.65 18.48 8.93
N ARG A 429 3.30 17.91 7.76
CA ARG A 429 2.10 18.27 6.99
C ARG A 429 1.44 17.00 6.47
N ASP A 430 0.85 16.22 7.34
CA ASP A 430 0.30 14.93 6.96
C ASP A 430 -1.12 15.11 6.45
N VAL A 431 -1.35 14.82 5.18
CA VAL A 431 -2.70 14.82 4.60
C VAL A 431 -2.99 13.43 4.06
N THR A 432 -3.97 12.78 4.65
CA THR A 432 -4.43 11.44 4.27
C THR A 432 -5.87 11.53 3.78
N VAL A 433 -6.16 10.87 2.67
CA VAL A 433 -7.53 10.66 2.20
C VAL A 433 -7.95 9.26 2.57
N ASP A 434 -9.06 9.14 3.28
CA ASP A 434 -9.78 7.88 3.37
C ASP A 434 -10.76 7.77 2.21
N ALA A 435 -10.53 6.79 1.34
CA ALA A 435 -11.40 6.46 0.22
C ALA A 435 -12.43 5.37 0.53
N GLY A 436 -12.56 4.99 1.80
CA GLY A 436 -13.38 3.88 2.30
C GLY A 436 -12.73 2.51 2.10
N PHE A 437 -11.94 2.35 1.02
CA PHE A 437 -11.20 1.12 0.72
C PHE A 437 -9.71 1.21 1.00
N ALA A 438 -9.19 2.44 1.10
CA ALA A 438 -7.80 2.70 1.38
C ALA A 438 -7.62 4.09 2.00
N ARG A 439 -6.72 4.19 2.97
CA ARG A 439 -6.14 5.44 3.47
C ARG A 439 -4.90 5.75 2.66
N LEU A 440 -4.95 6.83 1.89
CA LEU A 440 -3.98 7.23 0.89
C LEU A 440 -3.28 8.53 1.34
N PRO A 441 -1.94 8.55 1.45
CA PRO A 441 -1.21 9.76 1.81
C PRO A 441 -1.19 10.71 0.60
N VAL A 442 -1.96 11.80 0.64
CA VAL A 442 -2.06 12.77 -0.47
C VAL A 442 -1.02 13.90 -0.43
N GLY A 443 -0.29 14.03 0.67
CA GLY A 443 0.86 14.93 0.79
C GLY A 443 1.50 14.94 2.17
N GLY A 444 2.70 15.53 2.25
CA GLY A 444 3.47 15.69 3.49
C GLY A 444 4.87 15.10 3.44
N LYS A 445 5.87 15.91 3.09
CA LYS A 445 7.24 15.65 3.55
C LYS A 445 7.49 16.60 4.69
N ALA A 446 8.02 16.08 5.79
CA ALA A 446 8.48 16.92 6.88
C ALA A 446 9.57 17.86 6.36
N ASP A 447 9.35 19.16 6.50
CA ASP A 447 10.38 20.16 6.23
C ASP A 447 11.22 20.37 7.48
N ARG A 448 12.55 20.31 7.33
CA ARG A 448 13.50 20.40 8.44
C ARG A 448 14.46 21.55 8.20
N GLY A 449 14.71 22.35 9.23
CA GLY A 449 15.62 23.47 9.16
C GLY A 449 16.28 23.76 10.50
N THR A 450 17.33 24.57 10.49
CA THR A 450 17.96 25.08 11.72
C THR A 450 17.94 26.60 11.69
N ILE A 451 17.47 27.20 12.77
CA ILE A 451 17.52 28.64 13.01
C ILE A 451 18.60 28.88 14.06
N ARG A 452 19.48 29.86 13.80
CA ARG A 452 20.47 30.33 14.77
C ARG A 452 20.28 31.81 14.99
N THR A 453 20.38 32.24 16.23
CA THR A 453 20.50 33.65 16.57
C THR A 453 21.84 33.88 17.26
N ASP A 454 22.15 35.15 17.43
CA ASP A 454 23.26 35.59 18.26
C ASP A 454 22.77 36.88 18.92
N MET A 455 22.31 36.81 20.17
CA MET A 455 21.69 37.95 20.84
C MET A 455 22.70 38.71 21.71
N LEU A 456 23.70 38.02 22.25
CA LEU A 456 24.74 38.60 23.11
C LEU A 456 26.05 38.92 22.37
N GLY A 457 26.26 38.40 21.15
CA GLY A 457 27.51 38.59 20.41
C GLY A 457 27.93 40.01 20.01
N PRO A 458 27.11 41.08 20.07
CA PRO A 458 27.64 42.43 19.93
C PRO A 458 28.53 42.89 21.09
N VAL A 459 28.57 42.15 22.20
CA VAL A 459 29.44 42.47 23.34
C VAL A 459 30.90 42.33 22.91
N ASP A 460 31.61 43.46 22.87
CA ASP A 460 33.01 43.53 22.47
C ASP A 460 33.92 43.31 23.68
N SER A 461 34.49 42.10 23.78
CA SER A 461 35.38 41.75 24.88
C SER A 461 36.73 42.47 24.85
N GLU A 462 37.12 43.04 23.70
CA GLU A 462 38.39 43.78 23.55
C GLU A 462 38.24 45.27 23.85
N SER A 463 37.00 45.74 24.04
CA SER A 463 36.73 47.14 24.36
C SER A 463 37.24 47.52 25.75
N SER A 464 37.80 48.73 25.84
CA SER A 464 38.22 49.35 27.12
C SER A 464 37.62 50.74 27.22
N GLN A 465 36.87 51.00 28.30
CA GLN A 465 36.22 52.28 28.57
C GLN A 465 36.88 52.97 29.77
N THR A 466 37.32 54.22 29.60
CA THR A 466 37.75 55.05 30.75
C THR A 466 36.52 55.67 31.41
N PHE A 467 36.46 55.64 32.75
CA PHE A 467 35.40 56.29 33.51
C PHE A 467 35.92 57.41 34.40
N SER A 468 35.07 58.39 34.66
CA SER A 468 35.40 59.58 35.45
C SER A 468 34.39 59.80 36.58
N VAL A 469 34.84 60.31 37.72
CA VAL A 469 33.99 60.77 38.83
C VAL A 469 34.29 62.24 39.08
N ALA A 470 33.25 63.08 39.15
CA ALA A 470 33.37 64.53 39.26
C ALA A 470 34.31 65.16 38.19
N GLY A 471 34.26 64.64 36.95
CA GLY A 471 35.05 65.11 35.82
C GLY A 471 36.53 64.69 35.84
N ARG A 472 36.95 63.84 36.79
CA ARG A 472 38.32 63.31 36.86
C ARG A 472 38.34 61.84 36.43
N PRO A 473 39.21 61.43 35.48
CA PRO A 473 39.32 60.01 35.11
C PRO A 473 39.78 59.20 36.30
N ILE A 474 39.10 58.12 36.65
CA ILE A 474 39.42 57.32 37.86
C ILE A 474 40.04 55.98 37.48
N GLY A 475 39.63 55.42 36.37
CA GLY A 475 40.10 54.10 35.96
C GLY A 475 39.49 53.66 34.64
N ARG A 476 39.60 52.36 34.38
CA ARG A 476 39.10 51.73 33.16
C ARG A 476 38.25 50.51 33.46
N ILE A 477 37.35 50.18 32.54
CA ILE A 477 36.59 48.94 32.53
C ILE A 477 36.99 48.20 31.24
N GLU A 478 37.47 46.97 31.39
CA GLU A 478 37.99 46.11 30.32
C GLU A 478 37.58 44.63 30.54
N ASP A 479 37.91 43.74 29.60
CA ASP A 479 37.62 42.30 29.65
C ASP A 479 36.14 41.94 29.86
N ILE A 480 35.25 42.61 29.13
CA ILE A 480 33.82 42.44 29.28
C ILE A 480 33.35 41.16 28.60
N ARG A 481 32.58 40.33 29.32
CA ARG A 481 31.97 39.11 28.80
C ARG A 481 30.50 39.07 29.19
N ALA A 482 29.67 38.53 28.30
CA ALA A 482 28.27 38.26 28.56
C ALA A 482 27.92 36.92 27.93
N ASP A 483 27.47 35.99 28.76
CA ASP A 483 27.06 34.65 28.35
C ASP A 483 25.66 34.35 28.88
N TRP A 484 24.94 33.45 28.21
CA TRP A 484 23.69 32.94 28.73
C TRP A 484 23.96 31.99 29.90
N GLY A 485 23.27 32.21 31.01
CA GLY A 485 23.11 31.19 32.06
C GLY A 485 22.07 30.14 31.66
N HIS A 486 21.78 29.22 32.59
CA HIS A 486 20.78 28.17 32.33
C HIS A 486 19.35 28.75 32.33
N ALA A 487 18.70 28.74 31.17
CA ALA A 487 17.34 29.25 31.01
C ALA A 487 16.30 28.25 31.58
N THR A 488 15.32 28.77 32.31
CA THR A 488 14.20 28.00 32.87
C THR A 488 12.87 28.47 32.25
N MET A 489 11.73 27.96 32.74
CA MET A 489 10.41 28.46 32.32
C MET A 489 10.15 29.88 32.82
N ASP A 490 10.72 30.25 33.96
CA ASP A 490 10.41 31.51 34.66
C ASP A 490 11.40 32.62 34.32
N GLU A 491 12.67 32.27 34.13
CA GLU A 491 13.72 33.26 33.89
C GLU A 491 14.82 32.77 32.94
N THR A 492 15.47 33.73 32.27
CA THR A 492 16.65 33.50 31.44
C THR A 492 17.81 34.36 31.95
N PRO A 493 18.78 33.78 32.69
CA PRO A 493 19.90 34.53 33.23
C PRO A 493 20.89 34.95 32.14
N ILE A 494 21.42 36.16 32.25
CA ILE A 494 22.62 36.65 31.54
C ILE A 494 23.72 36.80 32.58
N GLU A 495 24.81 36.06 32.42
CA GLU A 495 25.99 36.12 33.26
C GLU A 495 26.97 37.12 32.63
N ALA A 496 27.11 38.29 33.24
CA ALA A 496 28.00 39.34 32.80
C ALA A 496 29.21 39.44 33.72
N SER A 497 30.38 39.70 33.14
CA SER A 497 31.58 40.03 33.91
C SER A 497 32.36 41.16 33.27
N ALA A 498 33.01 41.98 34.10
CA ALA A 498 33.87 43.07 33.66
C ALA A 498 35.01 43.26 34.65
N THR A 499 36.22 43.54 34.16
CA THR A 499 37.37 43.90 34.99
C THR A 499 37.41 45.41 35.15
N VAL A 500 37.33 45.88 36.39
CA VAL A 500 37.43 47.30 36.72
C VAL A 500 38.81 47.58 37.29
N LYS A 501 39.55 48.46 36.62
CA LYS A 501 40.89 48.89 36.99
C LYS A 501 40.86 50.26 37.65
N ASN A 502 41.51 50.37 38.80
CA ASN A 502 41.66 51.62 39.54
C ASN A 502 43.06 52.21 39.29
N ASP A 503 43.13 53.33 38.59
CA ASP A 503 44.40 54.02 38.31
C ASP A 503 44.77 55.05 39.40
N ARG A 504 44.03 55.08 40.51
CA ARG A 504 44.21 56.06 41.60
C ARG A 504 44.88 55.45 42.83
N SER A 505 45.45 56.33 43.65
CA SER A 505 46.13 56.01 44.90
C SER A 505 45.17 55.75 46.08
N GLU A 506 43.87 55.75 45.83
CA GLU A 506 42.81 55.55 46.83
C GLU A 506 41.81 54.54 46.30
N SER A 507 41.07 53.90 47.21
CA SER A 507 40.07 52.90 46.88
C SER A 507 38.92 53.49 46.06
N VAL A 508 38.46 52.73 45.07
CA VAL A 508 37.24 53.00 44.31
C VAL A 508 36.21 51.95 44.68
N ARG A 509 34.96 52.34 44.90
CA ARG A 509 33.90 51.39 45.30
C ARG A 509 32.82 51.31 44.23
N VAL A 510 32.47 50.11 43.79
CA VAL A 510 31.26 49.88 42.98
C VAL A 510 30.11 49.59 43.94
N VAL A 511 29.13 50.48 43.94
CA VAL A 511 28.03 50.49 44.92
C VAL A 511 26.69 50.02 44.33
N GLU A 512 26.55 50.04 43.01
CA GLU A 512 25.36 49.57 42.32
C GLU A 512 25.73 49.15 40.89
N ILE A 513 25.07 48.12 40.40
CA ILE A 513 25.02 47.76 38.98
C ILE A 513 23.56 47.71 38.60
N GLY A 514 23.20 48.31 37.48
CA GLY A 514 21.84 48.20 36.97
C GLY A 514 21.80 47.96 35.47
N SER A 515 20.71 47.36 35.05
CA SER A 515 20.48 46.95 33.67
C SER A 515 19.04 47.22 33.26
N ARG A 516 18.84 47.45 31.97
CA ARG A 516 17.54 47.48 31.32
C ARG A 516 17.65 46.78 29.99
N ILE A 517 16.84 45.73 29.82
CA ILE A 517 16.84 44.91 28.62
C ILE A 517 15.44 44.92 28.04
N THR A 518 15.31 45.35 26.79
CA THR A 518 14.03 45.36 26.10
C THR A 518 14.11 44.67 24.75
N MET A 519 13.02 44.05 24.33
CA MET A 519 12.87 43.50 23.00
C MET A 519 11.58 44.02 22.38
N ASN A 520 11.70 44.73 21.24
CA ASN A 520 10.59 45.43 20.60
C ASN A 520 9.83 46.38 21.56
N GLY A 521 10.53 46.94 22.55
CA GLY A 521 9.95 47.82 23.57
C GLY A 521 9.29 47.09 24.75
N ILE A 522 9.22 45.76 24.74
CA ILE A 522 8.82 44.97 25.91
C ILE A 522 10.01 44.89 26.86
N VAL A 523 9.83 45.34 28.10
CA VAL A 523 10.84 45.26 29.15
C VAL A 523 10.90 43.82 29.66
N LEU A 524 12.03 43.15 29.41
CA LEU A 524 12.30 41.80 29.90
C LEU A 524 13.05 41.82 31.23
N SER A 525 13.85 42.86 31.46
CA SER A 525 14.52 43.11 32.73
C SER A 525 14.75 44.62 32.92
N ASP A 526 14.61 45.09 34.15
CA ASP A 526 14.85 46.48 34.57
C ASP A 526 15.19 46.46 36.05
N GLU A 527 16.43 46.05 36.34
CA GLU A 527 16.87 45.72 37.68
C GLU A 527 18.09 46.55 38.08
N SER A 528 18.25 46.78 39.37
CA SER A 528 19.51 47.24 39.93
C SER A 528 19.84 46.51 41.22
N THR A 529 21.11 46.16 41.35
CA THR A 529 21.65 45.39 42.46
C THR A 529 22.67 46.26 43.21
N ALA A 530 22.42 46.49 44.49
CA ALA A 530 23.40 47.10 45.37
C ALA A 530 24.64 46.21 45.46
N LYS A 531 25.81 46.81 45.27
CA LYS A 531 27.12 46.17 45.40
C LYS A 531 27.91 46.86 46.50
N ASN A 532 28.97 46.19 46.95
CA ASN A 532 29.94 46.80 47.86
C ASN A 532 31.34 46.27 47.53
N VAL A 533 31.74 46.44 46.28
CA VAL A 533 33.03 45.93 45.78
C VAL A 533 34.06 47.06 45.89
N GLU A 534 35.08 46.86 46.70
CA GLU A 534 36.19 47.80 46.85
C GLU A 534 37.36 47.39 45.97
N ILE A 535 37.80 48.31 45.12
CA ILE A 535 38.94 48.14 44.23
C ILE A 535 40.10 48.92 44.83
N SER A 536 41.13 48.19 45.25
CA SER A 536 42.30 48.76 45.92
C SER A 536 43.05 49.75 45.01
N PRO A 537 43.88 50.64 45.58
CA PRO A 537 44.73 51.54 44.80
C PRO A 537 45.62 50.79 43.80
N HIS A 538 45.68 51.28 42.55
CA HIS A 538 46.51 50.70 41.48
C HIS A 538 46.29 49.19 41.25
N SER A 539 45.09 48.69 41.55
CA SER A 539 44.71 47.30 41.32
C SER A 539 43.51 47.21 40.38
N GLU A 540 43.19 45.99 40.00
CA GLU A 540 41.98 45.66 39.24
C GLU A 540 41.16 44.61 39.97
N THR A 541 39.88 44.53 39.66
CA THR A 541 38.96 43.53 40.23
C THR A 541 37.93 43.17 39.18
N THR A 542 37.75 41.87 38.94
CA THR A 542 36.67 41.37 38.11
C THR A 542 35.38 41.33 38.91
N ILE A 543 34.34 41.96 38.37
CA ILE A 543 33.01 42.02 38.95
C ILE A 543 32.11 41.15 38.10
N GLN A 544 31.36 40.26 38.76
CA GLN A 544 30.35 39.42 38.13
C GLN A 544 28.96 39.89 38.53
N ASP A 545 28.04 39.83 37.57
CA ASP A 545 26.64 40.15 37.76
C ASP A 545 25.77 39.17 36.98
N THR A 546 24.58 38.91 37.49
CA THR A 546 23.60 38.05 36.84
C THR A 546 22.31 38.82 36.71
N VAL A 547 21.85 38.99 35.48
CA VAL A 547 20.59 39.66 35.16
C VAL A 547 19.60 38.64 34.66
N ALA A 548 18.46 38.50 35.35
CA ALA A 548 17.40 37.60 34.93
C ALA A 548 16.44 38.33 33.96
N LEU A 549 16.19 37.72 32.80
CA LEU A 549 15.06 38.10 31.95
C LEU A 549 13.79 37.40 32.44
N ASP A 550 12.71 38.14 32.65
CA ASP A 550 11.39 37.60 33.03
C ASP A 550 10.73 36.91 31.83
N ASN A 551 10.65 35.58 31.87
CA ASN A 551 10.09 34.79 30.77
C ASN A 551 8.55 34.93 30.68
N ALA A 552 7.86 35.45 31.69
CA ALA A 552 6.44 35.82 31.60
C ALA A 552 6.19 36.94 30.57
N LYS A 553 7.23 37.70 30.20
CA LYS A 553 7.15 38.75 29.18
C LYS A 553 7.37 38.25 27.75
N LEU A 554 7.74 36.97 27.57
CA LEU A 554 8.01 36.40 26.24
C LEU A 554 6.75 36.26 25.39
N GLY A 555 5.57 36.00 25.97
CA GLY A 555 4.30 35.97 25.21
C GLY A 555 3.99 37.31 24.53
N PRO A 556 3.95 38.43 25.27
CA PRO A 556 3.83 39.77 24.70
C PRO A 556 4.94 40.10 23.68
N TRP A 557 6.20 39.79 23.98
CA TRP A 557 7.31 39.98 23.04
C TRP A 557 7.09 39.20 21.73
N TRP A 558 6.75 37.93 21.83
CA TRP A 558 6.51 37.04 20.69
C TRP A 558 5.46 37.61 19.73
N LYS A 559 4.36 38.15 20.27
CA LYS A 559 3.35 38.85 19.44
C LYS A 559 3.93 40.02 18.67
N THR A 560 4.79 40.83 19.30
CA THR A 560 5.45 41.96 18.60
C THR A 560 6.44 41.47 17.55
N HIS A 561 7.15 40.38 17.80
CA HIS A 561 8.06 39.74 16.86
C HIS A 561 7.32 39.30 15.59
N LEU A 562 6.21 38.59 15.76
CA LEU A 562 5.39 38.13 14.64
C LEU A 562 4.74 39.28 13.86
N ARG A 563 4.20 40.30 14.53
CA ARG A 563 3.61 41.50 13.87
C ARG A 563 4.62 42.28 13.02
N ARG A 564 5.91 42.16 13.33
CA ARG A 564 7.02 42.79 12.59
C ARG A 564 7.62 41.86 11.52
N GLY A 565 6.93 40.77 11.15
CA GLY A 565 7.41 39.83 10.15
C GLY A 565 8.58 38.99 10.66
N GLU A 566 8.45 38.49 11.89
CA GLU A 566 9.49 37.69 12.56
C GLU A 566 10.80 38.49 12.77
N GLU A 567 10.67 39.77 13.11
CA GLU A 567 11.77 40.68 13.41
C GLU A 567 11.68 41.23 14.84
N SER A 568 12.79 41.19 15.55
CA SER A 568 12.93 41.83 16.87
C SER A 568 14.13 42.75 16.95
N THR A 569 13.94 43.90 17.58
CA THR A 569 15.01 44.79 18.02
C THR A 569 15.26 44.55 19.51
N LEU A 570 16.42 44.00 19.84
CA LEU A 570 16.94 43.89 21.20
C LEU A 570 17.70 45.18 21.55
N GLU A 571 17.40 45.76 22.70
CA GLU A 571 18.13 46.88 23.28
C GLU A 571 18.59 46.50 24.68
N VAL A 572 19.90 46.55 24.88
CA VAL A 572 20.55 46.26 26.15
C VAL A 572 21.19 47.55 26.66
N SER A 573 20.97 47.86 27.94
CA SER A 573 21.53 49.02 28.60
C SER A 573 22.01 48.64 30.00
N TYR A 574 23.32 48.74 30.24
CA TYR A 574 23.98 48.53 31.52
C TYR A 574 24.62 49.82 32.03
N TYR A 575 24.64 49.95 33.35
CA TYR A 575 25.37 51.00 34.04
C TYR A 575 25.93 50.50 35.36
N VAL A 576 26.97 51.17 35.82
CA VAL A 576 27.53 51.01 37.17
C VAL A 576 27.50 52.33 37.91
N VAL A 577 27.29 52.29 39.22
CA VAL A 577 27.46 53.45 40.09
C VAL A 577 28.75 53.25 40.87
N VAL A 578 29.66 54.20 40.68
CA VAL A 578 30.98 54.19 41.31
C VAL A 578 31.08 55.32 42.32
N GLU A 579 31.55 55.01 43.50
CA GLU A 579 31.88 55.96 44.56
C GLU A 579 33.40 56.17 44.66
N TYR A 580 33.81 57.42 44.68
CA TYR A 580 35.20 57.83 44.90
C TYR A 580 35.25 59.13 45.71
N ARG A 581 35.96 59.10 46.85
CA ARG A 581 36.06 60.23 47.81
C ARG A 581 34.71 60.82 48.23
N GLY A 582 33.69 59.98 48.44
CA GLY A 582 32.35 60.40 48.82
C GLY A 582 31.51 61.02 47.69
N HIS A 583 32.01 61.03 46.45
CA HIS A 583 31.22 61.37 45.26
C HIS A 583 30.79 60.10 44.53
N THR A 584 29.51 59.99 44.22
CA THR A 584 28.94 58.90 43.40
C THR A 584 28.69 59.36 41.98
N GLN A 585 29.04 58.52 40.99
CA GLN A 585 28.77 58.77 39.57
C GLN A 585 28.19 57.52 38.92
N ARG A 586 27.10 57.69 38.16
CA ARG A 586 26.57 56.67 37.25
C ARG A 586 27.35 56.71 35.94
N ILE A 587 27.84 55.55 35.51
CA ILE A 587 28.65 55.33 34.31
C ILE A 587 27.92 54.32 33.45
N ALA A 588 27.54 54.70 32.23
CA ALA A 588 27.01 53.78 31.25
C ALA A 588 28.13 52.87 30.73
N LEU A 589 27.87 51.57 30.57
CA LEU A 589 28.85 50.61 30.05
C LEU A 589 28.67 50.50 28.53
N ASP A 590 29.37 51.35 27.77
CA ASP A 590 29.12 51.53 26.33
C ASP A 590 29.28 50.24 25.53
N SER A 591 30.16 49.35 25.97
CA SER A 591 30.43 48.04 25.37
C SER A 591 29.42 46.95 25.72
N LEU A 592 28.60 47.15 26.74
CA LEU A 592 27.41 46.33 27.04
C LEU A 592 26.12 46.99 26.51
N ASN A 593 26.20 48.24 26.06
CA ASN A 593 25.07 49.00 25.55
C ASN A 593 24.97 48.86 24.04
N TYR A 594 24.01 48.07 23.56
CA TYR A 594 23.84 47.88 22.13
C TYR A 594 22.37 47.73 21.73
N ARG A 595 22.15 47.96 20.44
CA ARG A 595 20.90 47.68 19.76
C ARG A 595 21.18 46.66 18.65
N LYS A 596 20.48 45.53 18.65
CA LYS A 596 20.61 44.47 17.64
C LYS A 596 19.26 44.13 17.03
N THR A 597 19.22 43.92 15.73
CA THR A 597 18.05 43.36 15.04
C THR A 597 18.26 41.87 14.79
N VAL A 598 17.27 41.06 15.16
CA VAL A 598 17.24 39.61 14.96
C VAL A 598 16.03 39.28 14.08
N ARG A 599 16.23 38.45 13.06
CA ARG A 599 15.19 37.99 12.14
C ARG A 599 15.11 36.47 12.15
N THR A 600 13.90 35.92 12.09
CA THR A 600 13.67 34.48 11.93
C THR A 600 12.76 34.19 10.75
N ASN A 601 12.70 32.92 10.31
CA ASN A 601 11.74 32.43 9.32
C ASN A 601 11.31 31.03 9.73
N VAL A 602 10.40 30.99 10.69
CA VAL A 602 9.93 29.79 11.36
C VAL A 602 9.04 28.98 10.45
N LEU A 603 8.07 29.56 9.75
CA LEU A 603 7.16 28.77 8.89
C LEU A 603 7.81 28.34 7.56
N GLY A 604 8.97 28.89 7.21
CA GLY A 604 9.69 28.54 5.99
C GLY A 604 8.99 29.00 4.72
N ASN A 605 8.06 29.96 4.82
CA ASN A 605 7.49 30.59 3.65
C ASN A 605 8.65 31.31 2.94
N ALA A 606 8.94 30.91 1.70
CA ALA A 606 9.76 31.73 0.84
C ALA A 606 9.07 33.09 0.75
N SER A 607 9.75 34.14 1.21
CA SER A 607 9.39 35.50 0.81
C SER A 607 9.21 35.50 -0.70
N ALA A 608 8.01 35.88 -1.15
CA ALA A 608 7.68 36.03 -2.56
C ALA A 608 8.66 36.96 -3.28
#